data_AF-A0A956K2N0-F1
#
_entry.id   AF-A0A956K2N0-F1
#
_cell.length_a   1.000
_cell.length_b   1.000
_cell.length_c   1.000
_cell.angle_alpha   90.00
_cell.angle_beta   90.00
_cell.angle_gamma   90.00
#
_symmetry.space_group_name_H-M   'P 1'
#
loop_
_entity.id
_entity.type
_entity.pdbx_description
1 polymer ?
#
loop_
_entity_poly.entity_id
_entity_poly.type
_entity_poly.pdbx_seq_one_letter_code
_entity_poly.pdbx_strand_id
1 'polypeptide(L)'
;MNEVSCKVLDPFLRAAERRGIARADLLAGVGYSRVHLEDRHERIDYEAFEQVMANARRWFTDDDIVAIGAAGIESPLVRSFVTIGRTLMSPVGFYRWMLSSGGLGNQMFNNIVPTFREVAPGQFQVELRTAPGYRPSREFLLMARGGMEAVSRVLGLGSDAHVEMTFTDVGGRYDIRVPVGRSARARLARWLTVPMTVRNAAADLDDAMRALEARYAELDDAKRTVERQRHQLDTAYRMGHQIWRARTPERVGGAVVRGLVDVAGVRGARL
;
A
#
# COMPACT_ATOMS: atom_id res chain seq x y z
N MET A 1 0.94 13.84 1.59
CA MET A 1 0.26 12.84 2.42
C MET A 1 0.12 11.66 1.48
N ASN A 2 0.96 10.61 1.57
CA ASN A 2 1.19 9.75 0.40
C ASN A 2 0.40 8.44 0.48
N GLU A 3 -0.90 8.48 0.19
CA GLU A 3 -1.81 7.36 0.42
C GLU A 3 -1.76 6.27 -0.65
N VAL A 4 -1.29 6.55 -1.86
CA VAL A 4 -1.37 5.64 -3.01
C VAL A 4 0.01 5.23 -3.49
N SER A 5 0.29 3.94 -3.64
CA SER A 5 1.54 3.47 -4.24
C SER A 5 1.54 3.67 -5.75
N CYS A 6 2.65 4.18 -6.31
CA CYS A 6 2.85 4.30 -7.76
C CYS A 6 2.74 2.95 -8.50
N LYS A 7 2.88 1.81 -7.80
CA LYS A 7 2.60 0.46 -8.36
C LYS A 7 1.23 0.36 -9.02
N VAL A 8 0.23 1.07 -8.50
CA VAL A 8 -1.13 1.00 -9.06
C VAL A 8 -1.25 1.68 -10.42
N LEU A 9 -0.29 2.51 -10.80
CA LEU A 9 -0.29 3.21 -12.09
C LEU A 9 0.19 2.32 -13.24
N ASP A 10 1.02 1.31 -12.96
CA ASP A 10 1.65 0.45 -13.98
C ASP A 10 0.63 -0.23 -14.93
N PRO A 11 -0.50 -0.81 -14.45
CA PRO A 11 -1.52 -1.37 -15.35
C PRO A 11 -2.06 -0.34 -16.36
N PHE A 12 -2.30 0.91 -15.94
CA PHE A 12 -2.79 1.97 -16.81
C PHE A 12 -1.72 2.44 -17.79
N LEU A 13 -0.48 2.62 -17.34
CA LEU A 13 0.64 3.02 -18.19
C LEU A 13 0.91 1.99 -19.29
N ARG A 14 0.87 0.70 -18.96
CA ARG A 14 0.99 -0.39 -19.95
C ARG A 14 -0.20 -0.47 -20.89
N ALA A 15 -1.41 -0.19 -20.41
CA ALA A 15 -2.60 -0.15 -21.26
C ALA A 15 -2.54 1.03 -22.25
N ALA A 16 -2.08 2.19 -21.81
CA ALA A 16 -1.87 3.35 -22.67
C ALA A 16 -0.80 3.08 -23.73
N GLU A 17 0.34 2.52 -23.32
CA GLU A 17 1.43 2.16 -24.24
C GLU A 17 0.96 1.19 -25.34
N ARG A 18 0.16 0.17 -24.97
CA ARG A 18 -0.43 -0.76 -25.95
C ARG A 18 -1.39 -0.10 -26.94
N ARG A 19 -1.97 1.06 -26.59
CA ARG A 19 -2.83 1.86 -27.47
C ARG A 19 -2.10 3.01 -28.17
N GLY A 20 -0.79 3.14 -27.97
CA GLY A 20 -0.01 4.27 -28.50
C GLY A 20 -0.34 5.61 -27.83
N ILE A 21 -0.98 5.61 -26.66
CA ILE A 21 -1.26 6.81 -25.88
C ILE A 21 0.02 7.23 -25.15
N ALA A 22 0.38 8.51 -25.23
CA ALA A 22 1.57 9.00 -24.55
C ALA A 22 1.37 8.94 -23.03
N ARG A 23 2.36 8.41 -22.29
CA ARG A 23 2.31 8.37 -20.82
C ARG A 23 2.13 9.77 -20.21
N ALA A 24 2.67 10.79 -20.86
CA ALA A 24 2.50 12.19 -20.46
C ALA A 24 1.02 12.62 -20.40
N ASP A 25 0.16 12.07 -21.26
CA ASP A 25 -1.27 12.41 -21.27
C ASP A 25 -1.99 11.85 -20.04
N LEU A 26 -1.59 10.66 -19.57
CA LEU A 26 -2.13 10.08 -18.34
C LEU A 26 -1.62 10.82 -17.09
N LEU A 27 -0.37 11.27 -17.12
CA LEU A 27 0.31 11.89 -15.97
C LEU A 27 0.19 13.43 -15.95
N ALA A 28 -0.58 14.01 -16.87
CA ALA A 28 -0.74 15.46 -16.97
C ALA A 28 -1.40 16.06 -15.71
N GLY A 29 -0.77 17.09 -15.14
CA GLY A 29 -1.34 17.85 -14.01
C GLY A 29 -1.27 17.17 -12.64
N VAL A 30 -0.58 16.02 -12.54
CA VAL A 30 -0.54 15.20 -11.31
C VAL A 30 0.31 15.82 -10.19
N GLY A 31 1.16 16.82 -10.50
CA GLY A 31 1.96 17.55 -9.51
C GLY A 31 3.26 16.84 -9.08
N TYR A 32 3.53 15.65 -9.62
CA TYR A 32 4.75 14.87 -9.37
C TYR A 32 5.61 14.78 -10.63
N SER A 33 6.92 14.59 -10.44
CA SER A 33 7.83 14.35 -11.55
C SER A 33 7.56 13.00 -12.19
N ARG A 34 7.90 12.85 -13.48
CA ARG A 34 7.78 11.56 -14.17
C ARG A 34 8.59 10.46 -13.48
N VAL A 35 9.79 10.77 -13.04
CA VAL A 35 10.68 9.82 -12.34
C VAL A 35 10.00 9.29 -11.06
N HIS A 36 9.36 10.18 -10.28
CA HIS A 36 8.60 9.80 -9.08
C HIS A 36 7.42 8.88 -9.40
N LEU A 37 6.67 9.20 -10.46
CA LEU A 37 5.48 8.45 -10.86
C LEU A 37 5.81 7.08 -11.48
N GLU A 38 7.00 6.92 -12.05
CA GLU A 38 7.50 5.65 -12.61
C GLU A 38 8.20 4.77 -11.56
N ASP A 39 8.54 5.31 -10.39
CA ASP A 39 9.11 4.53 -9.29
C ASP A 39 8.02 3.81 -8.47
N ARG A 40 8.00 2.48 -8.57
CA ARG A 40 7.05 1.60 -7.84
C ARG A 40 7.20 1.65 -6.31
N HIS A 41 8.31 2.16 -5.77
CA HIS A 41 8.53 2.28 -4.34
C HIS A 41 8.00 3.59 -3.77
N GLU A 42 7.71 4.54 -4.65
CA GLU A 42 7.13 5.82 -4.30
C GLU A 42 5.63 5.76 -4.06
N ARG A 43 5.14 6.81 -3.41
CA ARG A 43 3.72 7.02 -3.13
C ARG A 43 3.33 8.45 -3.49
N ILE A 44 2.07 8.64 -3.84
CA ILE A 44 1.46 9.93 -4.18
C ILE A 44 0.22 10.18 -3.32
N ASP A 45 -0.19 11.45 -3.26
CA ASP A 45 -1.48 11.85 -2.69
C ASP A 45 -2.64 11.19 -3.45
N TYR A 46 -3.73 10.89 -2.75
CA TYR A 46 -4.92 10.32 -3.37
C TYR A 46 -5.54 11.23 -4.45
N GLU A 47 -5.51 12.55 -4.26
CA GLU A 47 -6.00 13.52 -5.25
C GLU A 47 -5.19 13.45 -6.56
N ALA A 48 -3.88 13.21 -6.45
CA ALA A 48 -3.01 13.03 -7.61
C ALA A 48 -3.36 11.74 -8.37
N PHE A 49 -3.69 10.66 -7.64
CA PHE A 49 -4.22 9.44 -8.24
C PHE A 49 -5.59 9.68 -8.91
N GLU A 50 -6.51 10.42 -8.28
CA GLU A 50 -7.79 10.81 -8.90
C GLU A 50 -7.59 11.58 -10.20
N GLN A 51 -6.59 12.47 -10.26
CA GLN A 51 -6.24 13.19 -11.48
C GLN A 51 -5.75 12.24 -12.59
N VAL A 52 -4.93 11.22 -12.26
CA VAL A 52 -4.54 10.19 -13.24
C VAL A 52 -5.77 9.42 -13.73
N MET A 53 -6.70 9.05 -12.84
CA MET A 53 -7.92 8.34 -13.21
C MET A 53 -8.83 9.21 -14.11
N ALA A 54 -8.95 10.50 -13.83
CA ALA A 54 -9.68 11.44 -14.66
C ALA A 54 -9.06 11.60 -16.07
N ASN A 55 -7.73 11.60 -16.16
CA ASN A 55 -7.02 11.60 -17.43
C ASN A 55 -7.23 10.29 -18.19
N ALA A 56 -7.16 9.14 -17.51
CA ALA A 56 -7.38 7.81 -18.07
C ALA A 56 -8.78 7.68 -18.70
N ARG A 57 -9.82 8.23 -18.07
CA ARG A 57 -11.19 8.22 -18.59
C ARG A 57 -11.39 8.85 -19.97
N ARG A 58 -10.47 9.71 -20.41
CA ARG A 58 -10.51 10.30 -21.76
C ARG A 58 -10.23 9.27 -22.86
N TRP A 59 -9.58 8.17 -22.49
CA TRP A 59 -9.04 7.17 -23.41
C TRP A 59 -9.57 5.76 -23.18
N PHE A 60 -10.08 5.49 -21.99
CA PHE A 60 -10.57 4.18 -21.57
C PHE A 60 -12.04 4.26 -21.21
N THR A 61 -12.81 3.33 -21.79
CA THR A 61 -14.20 3.07 -21.39
C THR A 61 -14.25 2.37 -20.03
N ASP A 62 -15.43 2.23 -19.45
CA ASP A 62 -15.59 1.50 -18.19
C ASP A 62 -15.13 0.04 -18.31
N ASP A 63 -15.48 -0.62 -19.42
CA ASP A 63 -15.06 -2.00 -19.70
C ASP A 63 -13.55 -2.11 -19.86
N ASP A 64 -12.90 -1.09 -20.44
CA ASP A 64 -11.44 -1.03 -20.51
C ASP A 64 -10.83 -0.95 -19.11
N ILE A 65 -11.38 -0.13 -18.22
CA ILE A 65 -10.87 0.03 -16.84
C ILE A 65 -11.03 -1.29 -16.06
N VAL A 66 -12.16 -1.98 -16.21
CA VAL A 66 -12.36 -3.32 -15.65
C VAL A 66 -11.30 -4.29 -16.20
N ALA A 67 -11.08 -4.31 -17.52
CA ALA A 67 -10.08 -5.17 -18.15
C ALA A 67 -8.63 -4.84 -17.69
N ILE A 68 -8.31 -3.57 -17.45
CA ILE A 68 -7.03 -3.13 -16.90
C ILE A 68 -6.84 -3.69 -15.49
N GLY A 69 -7.87 -3.62 -14.64
CA GLY A 69 -7.86 -4.21 -13.30
C GLY A 69 -7.61 -5.72 -13.31
N ALA A 70 -8.31 -6.44 -14.19
CA ALA A 70 -8.09 -7.87 -14.40
C ALA A 70 -6.64 -8.18 -14.81
N ALA A 71 -6.11 -7.46 -15.80
CA ALA A 71 -4.74 -7.61 -16.26
C ALA A 71 -3.68 -7.30 -15.17
N GLY A 72 -4.00 -6.39 -14.24
CA GLY A 72 -3.15 -6.08 -13.09
C GLY A 72 -2.96 -7.29 -12.16
N ILE A 73 -4.02 -8.06 -11.92
CA ILE A 73 -3.96 -9.29 -11.11
C ILE A 73 -3.19 -10.42 -11.82
N GLU A 74 -3.23 -10.44 -13.14
CA GLU A 74 -2.48 -11.40 -13.96
C GLU A 74 -0.99 -11.03 -14.14
N SER A 75 -0.59 -9.84 -13.69
CA SER A 75 0.75 -9.33 -13.87
C SER A 75 1.82 -10.17 -13.13
N PRO A 76 3.08 -10.18 -13.61
CA PRO A 76 4.17 -10.87 -12.93
C PRO A 76 4.34 -10.47 -11.47
N LEU A 77 4.07 -9.20 -11.12
CA LEU A 77 4.17 -8.67 -9.76
C LEU A 77 3.21 -9.38 -8.79
N VAL A 78 2.00 -9.72 -9.27
CA VAL A 78 0.96 -10.38 -8.46
C VAL A 78 1.09 -11.91 -8.54
N ARG A 79 1.73 -12.43 -9.58
CA ARG A 79 1.89 -13.88 -9.83
C ARG A 79 2.56 -14.63 -8.68
N SER A 80 3.55 -14.02 -8.00
CA SER A 80 4.26 -14.65 -6.87
C SER A 80 3.33 -14.82 -5.66
N PHE A 81 2.55 -13.78 -5.33
CA PHE A 81 1.53 -13.84 -4.29
C PHE A 81 0.42 -14.82 -4.63
N VAL A 82 -0.03 -14.84 -5.89
CA VAL A 82 -1.00 -15.82 -6.38
C VAL A 82 -0.47 -17.22 -6.24
N THR A 83 0.82 -17.47 -6.53
CA THR A 83 1.42 -18.80 -6.44
C THR A 83 1.41 -19.32 -4.99
N ILE A 84 1.77 -18.45 -4.04
CA ILE A 84 1.69 -18.75 -2.60
C ILE A 84 0.23 -18.96 -2.19
N GLY A 85 -0.66 -18.05 -2.59
CA GLY A 85 -2.10 -18.11 -2.31
C GLY A 85 -2.75 -19.39 -2.83
N ARG A 86 -2.45 -19.76 -4.07
CA ARG A 86 -2.87 -21.01 -4.71
C ARG A 86 -2.40 -22.24 -3.98
N THR A 87 -1.32 -22.17 -3.22
CA THR A 87 -0.72 -23.30 -2.52
C THR A 87 -1.24 -23.40 -1.09
N LEU A 88 -1.40 -22.28 -0.40
CA LEU A 88 -1.70 -22.23 1.03
C LEU A 88 -3.16 -21.88 1.36
N MET A 89 -3.91 -21.26 0.45
CA MET A 89 -5.22 -20.68 0.76
C MET A 89 -6.37 -21.31 -0.05
N SER A 90 -7.58 -21.29 0.53
CA SER A 90 -8.80 -21.43 -0.26
C SER A 90 -9.03 -20.17 -1.09
N PRO A 91 -9.86 -20.20 -2.16
CA PRO A 91 -10.18 -18.99 -2.91
C PRO A 91 -10.72 -17.87 -2.04
N VAL A 92 -11.74 -18.16 -1.23
CA VAL A 92 -12.32 -17.22 -0.27
C VAL A 92 -11.25 -16.69 0.71
N GLY A 93 -10.35 -17.56 1.18
CA GLY A 93 -9.23 -17.17 2.02
C GLY A 93 -8.27 -16.19 1.33
N PHE A 94 -8.01 -16.38 0.04
CA PHE A 94 -7.17 -15.47 -0.74
C PHE A 94 -7.82 -14.09 -0.90
N TYR A 95 -9.12 -14.01 -1.20
CA TYR A 95 -9.86 -12.74 -1.19
C TYR A 95 -9.76 -12.03 0.16
N ARG A 96 -10.00 -12.77 1.25
CA ARG A 96 -9.91 -12.23 2.61
C ARG A 96 -8.51 -11.68 2.91
N TRP A 97 -7.45 -12.39 2.49
CA TRP A 97 -6.08 -11.94 2.70
C TRP A 97 -5.74 -10.71 1.85
N MET A 98 -6.12 -10.66 0.56
CA MET A 98 -5.86 -9.49 -0.29
C MET A 98 -6.44 -8.20 0.30
N LEU A 99 -7.57 -8.31 1.00
CA LEU A 99 -8.29 -7.22 1.64
C LEU A 99 -7.87 -6.98 3.10
N SER A 100 -6.94 -7.78 3.64
CA SER A 100 -6.44 -7.59 5.01
C SER A 100 -5.40 -6.47 5.08
N SER A 101 -5.06 -6.03 6.29
CA SER A 101 -4.05 -4.99 6.54
C SER A 101 -2.63 -5.34 6.04
N GLY A 102 -2.32 -6.62 5.82
CA GLY A 102 -1.07 -7.06 5.18
C GLY A 102 -1.21 -7.42 3.69
N GLY A 103 -2.42 -7.31 3.15
CA GLY A 103 -2.76 -7.76 1.81
C GLY A 103 -2.33 -6.80 0.71
N LEU A 104 -2.47 -7.26 -0.54
CA LEU A 104 -2.18 -6.47 -1.74
C LEU A 104 -2.93 -5.14 -1.76
N GLY A 105 -4.19 -5.11 -1.33
CA GLY A 105 -4.99 -3.88 -1.31
C GLY A 105 -4.37 -2.80 -0.44
N ASN A 106 -4.00 -3.14 0.79
CA ASN A 106 -3.41 -2.19 1.75
C ASN A 106 -2.00 -1.74 1.34
N GLN A 107 -1.25 -2.57 0.61
CA GLN A 107 0.03 -2.14 0.04
C GLN A 107 -0.13 -1.05 -1.04
N MET A 108 -1.24 -1.11 -1.79
CA MET A 108 -1.53 -0.13 -2.85
C MET A 108 -2.19 1.15 -2.32
N PHE A 109 -3.09 1.04 -1.34
CA PHE A 109 -3.87 2.17 -0.82
C PHE A 109 -3.95 2.14 0.71
N ASN A 110 -3.60 3.26 1.35
CA ASN A 110 -3.72 3.41 2.81
C ASN A 110 -5.05 4.04 3.24
N ASN A 111 -5.81 4.62 2.30
CA ASN A 111 -7.06 5.32 2.56
C ASN A 111 -8.30 4.55 2.07
N ILE A 112 -8.14 3.31 1.62
CA ILE A 112 -9.25 2.41 1.29
C ILE A 112 -9.44 1.43 2.44
N VAL A 113 -10.65 1.42 3.00
CA VAL A 113 -11.05 0.60 4.13
C VAL A 113 -11.94 -0.54 3.62
N PRO A 114 -11.38 -1.73 3.37
CA PRO A 114 -12.15 -2.87 2.94
C PRO A 114 -12.93 -3.52 4.09
N THR A 115 -14.12 -4.01 3.80
CA THR A 115 -14.83 -4.97 4.67
C THR A 115 -15.11 -6.24 3.88
N PHE A 116 -15.16 -7.36 4.59
CA PHE A 116 -15.39 -8.67 4.00
C PHE A 116 -16.44 -9.41 4.83
N ARG A 117 -17.49 -9.89 4.17
CA ARG A 117 -18.54 -10.70 4.80
C ARG A 117 -18.86 -11.91 3.94
N GLU A 118 -18.70 -13.10 4.48
CA GLU A 118 -19.17 -14.32 3.83
C GLU A 118 -20.68 -14.44 4.02
N VAL A 119 -21.41 -14.64 2.92
CA VAL A 119 -22.87 -14.74 2.91
C VAL A 119 -23.30 -16.21 2.82
N ALA A 120 -22.60 -16.99 2.00
CA ALA A 120 -22.79 -18.43 1.85
C ALA A 120 -21.48 -19.06 1.34
N PRO A 121 -21.35 -20.41 1.32
CA PRO A 121 -20.16 -21.06 0.77
C PRO A 121 -19.87 -20.62 -0.67
N GLY A 122 -18.71 -19.98 -0.88
CA GLY A 122 -18.31 -19.45 -2.19
C GLY A 122 -19.01 -18.15 -2.61
N GLN A 123 -19.82 -17.55 -1.73
CA GLN A 123 -20.48 -16.27 -1.96
C GLN A 123 -20.15 -15.30 -0.82
N PHE A 124 -19.62 -14.14 -1.16
CA PHE A 124 -19.21 -13.15 -0.18
C PHE A 124 -19.39 -11.74 -0.72
N GLN A 125 -19.58 -10.82 0.21
CA GLN A 125 -19.69 -9.41 -0.06
C GLN A 125 -18.40 -8.72 0.38
N VAL A 126 -17.91 -7.84 -0.48
CA VAL A 126 -16.81 -6.93 -0.19
C VAL A 126 -17.33 -5.51 -0.29
N GLU A 127 -16.99 -4.67 0.67
CA GLU A 127 -17.22 -3.23 0.55
C GLU A 127 -15.88 -2.51 0.59
N LEU A 128 -15.57 -1.74 -0.44
CA LEU A 128 -14.39 -0.87 -0.47
C LEU A 128 -14.88 0.55 -0.18
N ARG A 129 -14.53 1.07 1.00
CA ARG A 129 -14.89 2.42 1.42
C ARG A 129 -13.68 3.32 1.35
N THR A 130 -13.83 4.55 0.88
CA THR A 130 -12.79 5.56 1.03
C THR A 130 -12.85 6.13 2.45
N ALA A 131 -11.69 6.37 3.07
CA ALA A 131 -11.60 6.97 4.39
C ALA A 131 -12.24 8.37 4.42
N PRO A 132 -12.72 8.84 5.60
CA PRO A 132 -13.30 10.17 5.72
C PRO A 132 -12.34 11.26 5.21
N GLY A 133 -12.89 12.24 4.49
CA GLY A 133 -12.12 13.34 3.89
C GLY A 133 -11.70 13.11 2.44
N TYR A 134 -11.79 11.88 1.95
CA TYR A 134 -11.49 11.55 0.55
C TYR A 134 -12.78 11.23 -0.23
N ARG A 135 -12.76 11.50 -1.54
CA ARG A 135 -13.86 11.15 -2.44
C ARG A 135 -13.67 9.73 -3.00
N PRO A 136 -14.75 8.98 -3.26
CA PRO A 136 -14.61 7.69 -3.94
C PRO A 136 -14.32 7.88 -5.44
N SER A 137 -13.18 7.35 -5.91
CA SER A 137 -12.89 7.26 -7.35
C SER A 137 -13.67 6.10 -7.99
N ARG A 138 -14.51 6.43 -8.97
CA ARG A 138 -15.28 5.44 -9.73
C ARG A 138 -14.39 4.52 -10.56
N GLU A 139 -13.31 5.02 -11.12
CA GLU A 139 -12.36 4.27 -11.93
C GLU A 139 -11.62 3.24 -11.07
N PHE A 140 -11.21 3.64 -9.87
CA PHE A 140 -10.65 2.72 -8.90
C PHE A 140 -11.63 1.58 -8.58
N LEU A 141 -12.91 1.89 -8.36
CA LEU A 141 -13.91 0.87 -8.05
C LEU A 141 -14.15 -0.10 -9.22
N LEU A 142 -14.14 0.40 -10.46
CA LEU A 142 -14.22 -0.43 -11.68
C LEU A 142 -12.96 -1.29 -11.86
N MET A 143 -11.78 -0.73 -11.63
CA MET A 143 -10.52 -1.46 -11.67
C MET A 143 -10.52 -2.58 -10.61
N ALA A 144 -10.96 -2.28 -9.39
CA ALA A 144 -11.09 -3.27 -8.33
C ALA A 144 -12.07 -4.38 -8.69
N ARG A 145 -13.19 -4.06 -9.36
CA ARG A 145 -14.14 -5.06 -9.88
C ARG A 145 -13.45 -6.07 -10.79
N GLY A 146 -12.75 -5.58 -11.82
CA GLY A 146 -12.06 -6.47 -12.77
C GLY A 146 -10.94 -7.28 -12.13
N GLY A 147 -10.23 -6.68 -11.17
CA GLY A 147 -9.27 -7.40 -10.34
C GLY A 147 -9.93 -8.55 -9.57
N MET A 148 -11.07 -8.30 -8.92
CA MET A 148 -11.82 -9.33 -8.21
C MET A 148 -12.32 -10.43 -9.16
N GLU A 149 -12.87 -10.10 -10.33
CA GLU A 149 -13.31 -11.09 -11.33
C GLU A 149 -12.17 -12.05 -11.74
N ALA A 150 -10.97 -11.51 -11.96
CA ALA A 150 -9.80 -12.28 -12.41
C ALA A 150 -9.17 -13.18 -11.34
N VAL A 151 -9.46 -12.97 -10.06
CA VAL A 151 -8.80 -13.70 -8.95
C VAL A 151 -9.04 -15.21 -9.04
N SER A 152 -10.25 -15.65 -9.37
CA SER A 152 -10.54 -17.09 -9.48
C SER A 152 -9.75 -17.75 -10.62
N ARG A 153 -9.57 -17.05 -11.75
CA ARG A 153 -8.79 -17.50 -12.90
C ARG A 153 -7.32 -17.65 -12.52
N VAL A 154 -6.72 -16.63 -11.88
CA VAL A 154 -5.31 -16.75 -11.46
C VAL A 154 -5.12 -17.79 -10.37
N LEU A 155 -6.15 -18.08 -9.56
CA LEU A 155 -6.14 -19.18 -8.59
C LEU A 155 -6.35 -20.57 -9.23
N GLY A 156 -6.63 -20.65 -10.53
CA GLY A 156 -6.77 -21.91 -11.26
C GLY A 156 -8.14 -22.59 -11.12
N LEU A 157 -9.20 -21.83 -10.82
CA LEU A 157 -10.56 -22.37 -10.71
C LEU A 157 -11.26 -22.56 -12.07
N GLY A 158 -10.59 -22.21 -13.17
CA GLY A 158 -11.04 -22.48 -14.54
C GLY A 158 -12.13 -21.55 -15.07
N SER A 159 -12.69 -20.67 -14.24
CA SER A 159 -13.64 -19.62 -14.65
C SER A 159 -13.51 -18.40 -13.74
N ASP A 160 -13.90 -17.24 -14.28
CA ASP A 160 -13.93 -15.97 -13.56
C ASP A 160 -15.00 -15.98 -12.46
N ALA A 161 -14.76 -15.19 -11.42
CA ALA A 161 -15.76 -14.97 -10.38
C ALA A 161 -16.83 -14.04 -10.95
N HIS A 162 -18.09 -14.32 -10.65
CA HIS A 162 -19.16 -13.41 -10.98
C HIS A 162 -19.18 -12.30 -9.94
N VAL A 163 -18.98 -11.05 -10.36
CA VAL A 163 -18.93 -9.89 -9.47
C VAL A 163 -20.00 -8.89 -9.89
N GLU A 164 -21.01 -8.75 -9.04
CA GLU A 164 -22.00 -7.67 -9.16
C GLU A 164 -21.50 -6.48 -8.33
N MET A 165 -21.42 -5.30 -8.95
CA MET A 165 -20.93 -4.09 -8.29
C MET A 165 -22.04 -3.04 -8.21
N THR A 166 -22.21 -2.45 -7.03
CA THR A 166 -23.08 -1.30 -6.80
C THR A 166 -22.27 -0.15 -6.20
N PHE A 167 -22.40 1.04 -6.79
CA PHE A 167 -21.80 2.25 -6.23
C PHE A 167 -22.54 2.68 -4.96
N THR A 168 -21.80 3.25 -4.02
CA THR A 168 -22.31 3.82 -2.77
C THR A 168 -21.73 5.22 -2.59
N ASP A 169 -22.30 6.02 -1.69
CA ASP A 169 -21.83 7.38 -1.45
C ASP A 169 -20.39 7.44 -0.92
N VAL A 170 -19.89 6.34 -0.35
CA VAL A 170 -18.57 6.24 0.29
C VAL A 170 -17.61 5.29 -0.42
N GLY A 171 -17.99 4.71 -1.57
CA GLY A 171 -17.20 3.69 -2.24
C GLY A 171 -18.02 2.71 -3.08
N GLY A 172 -17.68 1.43 -3.05
CA GLY A 172 -18.37 0.39 -3.83
C GLY A 172 -18.59 -0.90 -3.05
N ARG A 173 -19.75 -1.53 -3.31
CA ARG A 173 -20.11 -2.86 -2.80
C ARG A 173 -20.03 -3.88 -3.92
N TYR A 174 -19.43 -5.02 -3.63
CA TYR A 174 -19.18 -6.11 -4.55
C TYR A 174 -19.78 -7.40 -3.99
N ASP A 175 -20.78 -7.94 -4.68
CA ASP A 175 -21.35 -9.24 -4.38
C ASP A 175 -20.68 -10.27 -5.29
N ILE A 176 -19.84 -11.10 -4.70
CA ILE A 176 -18.89 -11.97 -5.40
C ILE A 176 -19.33 -13.43 -5.24
N ARG A 177 -19.48 -14.13 -6.36
CA ARG A 177 -19.77 -15.56 -6.42
C ARG A 177 -18.61 -16.26 -7.12
N VAL A 178 -17.88 -17.07 -6.35
CA VAL A 178 -16.75 -17.87 -6.85
C VAL A 178 -17.25 -19.26 -7.23
N PRO A 179 -16.85 -19.82 -8.38
CA PRO A 179 -17.21 -21.18 -8.75
C PRO A 179 -16.74 -22.19 -7.69
N VAL A 180 -17.70 -22.82 -7.00
CA VAL A 180 -17.44 -23.85 -5.99
C VAL A 180 -17.28 -25.22 -6.66
N GLY A 181 -16.26 -25.35 -7.51
CA GLY A 181 -15.99 -26.59 -8.24
C GLY A 181 -15.23 -27.63 -7.40
N ARG A 182 -15.87 -28.76 -7.07
CA ARG A 182 -15.31 -29.95 -6.39
C ARG A 182 -14.35 -30.78 -7.27
N SER A 183 -13.41 -30.18 -8.00
CA SER A 183 -12.47 -31.01 -8.75
C SER A 183 -11.35 -31.51 -7.83
N ALA A 184 -11.45 -32.77 -7.39
CA ALA A 184 -10.35 -33.48 -6.73
C ALA A 184 -9.04 -33.41 -7.54
N ARG A 185 -9.15 -33.26 -8.88
CA ARG A 185 -8.05 -32.98 -9.80
C ARG A 185 -7.35 -31.64 -9.54
N ALA A 186 -8.06 -30.55 -9.20
CA ALA A 186 -7.41 -29.29 -8.85
C ALA A 186 -6.66 -29.38 -7.51
N ARG A 187 -7.20 -30.15 -6.54
CA ARG A 187 -6.48 -30.46 -5.28
C ARG A 187 -5.22 -31.30 -5.52
N LEU A 188 -5.28 -32.29 -6.42
CA LEU A 188 -4.14 -33.14 -6.74
C LEU A 188 -3.08 -32.40 -7.57
N ALA A 189 -3.50 -31.61 -8.57
CA ALA A 189 -2.60 -30.77 -9.37
C ALA A 189 -1.87 -29.75 -8.48
N ARG A 190 -2.56 -29.16 -7.50
CA ARG A 190 -1.97 -28.25 -6.51
C ARG A 190 -0.82 -28.93 -5.76
N TRP A 191 -1.00 -30.17 -5.30
CA TRP A 191 0.04 -30.95 -4.60
C TRP A 191 1.27 -31.23 -5.48
N LEU A 192 1.07 -31.54 -6.76
CA LEU A 192 2.14 -31.87 -7.70
C LEU A 192 2.97 -30.64 -8.11
N THR A 193 2.37 -29.45 -8.16
CA THR A 193 3.08 -28.23 -8.59
C THR A 193 3.85 -27.52 -7.47
N VAL A 194 3.48 -27.73 -6.19
CA VAL A 194 4.10 -27.06 -5.01
C VAL A 194 5.63 -27.01 -5.06
N PRO A 195 6.36 -28.13 -5.21
CA PRO A 195 7.82 -28.10 -5.05
C PRO A 195 8.55 -27.27 -6.11
N MET A 196 8.00 -27.15 -7.33
CA MET A 196 8.57 -26.32 -8.39
C MET A 196 8.21 -24.85 -8.20
N THR A 197 6.96 -24.55 -7.82
CA THR A 197 6.52 -23.17 -7.60
C THR A 197 7.12 -22.52 -6.35
N VAL A 198 7.41 -23.29 -5.30
CA VAL A 198 8.01 -22.77 -4.07
C VAL A 198 9.44 -22.25 -4.30
N ARG A 199 10.21 -22.88 -5.21
CA ARG A 199 11.58 -22.40 -5.54
C ARG A 199 11.58 -21.03 -6.19
N ASN A 200 10.65 -20.77 -7.11
CA ASN A 200 10.53 -19.46 -7.75
C ASN A 200 9.94 -18.41 -6.79
N ALA A 201 8.94 -18.81 -6.00
CA ALA A 201 8.38 -17.93 -4.97
C ALA A 201 9.42 -17.55 -3.91
N ALA A 202 10.41 -18.41 -3.60
CA ALA A 202 11.48 -18.10 -2.66
C ALA A 202 12.39 -16.95 -3.13
N ALA A 203 12.67 -16.85 -4.44
CA ALA A 203 13.44 -15.74 -5.00
C ALA A 203 12.67 -14.41 -4.86
N ASP A 204 11.38 -14.41 -5.20
CA ASP A 204 10.52 -13.23 -5.06
C ASP A 204 10.29 -12.86 -3.58
N LEU A 205 10.28 -13.85 -2.68
CA LEU A 205 10.19 -13.63 -1.23
C LEU A 205 11.47 -12.98 -0.68
N ASP A 206 12.65 -13.38 -1.17
CA ASP A 206 13.93 -12.80 -0.80
C ASP A 206 13.99 -11.31 -1.20
N ASP A 207 13.57 -10.98 -2.41
CA ASP A 207 13.46 -9.59 -2.88
C ASP A 207 12.47 -8.77 -2.03
N ALA A 208 11.33 -9.35 -1.66
CA ALA A 208 10.37 -8.70 -0.78
C ALA A 208 10.91 -8.51 0.65
N MET A 209 11.63 -9.51 1.18
CA MET A 209 12.28 -9.43 2.50
C MET A 209 13.37 -8.34 2.51
N ARG A 210 14.22 -8.29 1.49
CA ARG A 210 15.25 -7.25 1.35
C ARG A 210 14.65 -5.84 1.28
N ALA A 211 13.54 -5.69 0.54
CA ALA A 211 12.82 -4.41 0.49
C ALA A 211 12.22 -4.03 1.86
N LEU A 212 11.75 -5.00 2.65
CA LEU A 212 11.28 -4.77 4.01
C LEU A 212 12.43 -4.42 4.96
N GLU A 213 13.56 -5.12 4.88
CA GLU A 213 14.74 -4.85 5.69
C GLU A 213 15.27 -3.43 5.44
N ALA A 214 15.32 -2.99 4.18
CA ALA A 214 15.69 -1.62 3.83
C ALA A 214 14.75 -0.59 4.48
N ARG A 215 13.42 -0.83 4.43
CA ARG A 215 12.42 0.03 5.08
C ARG A 215 12.57 0.05 6.59
N TYR A 216 12.85 -1.10 7.22
CA TYR A 216 13.11 -1.16 8.66
C TYR A 216 14.36 -0.38 9.05
N ALA A 217 15.42 -0.47 8.26
CA ALA A 217 16.64 0.30 8.49
C ALA A 217 16.41 1.81 8.40
N GLU A 218 15.63 2.27 7.41
CA GLU A 218 15.22 3.68 7.29
C GLU A 218 14.40 4.15 8.50
N LEU A 219 13.46 3.31 8.95
CA LEU A 219 12.57 3.65 10.06
C LEU A 219 13.30 3.69 11.40
N ASP A 220 14.27 2.79 11.60
CA ASP A 220 15.17 2.83 12.75
C ASP A 220 16.06 4.07 12.75
N ASP A 221 16.56 4.51 11.59
CA ASP A 221 17.36 5.74 11.49
C ASP A 221 16.52 7.00 11.75
N ALA A 222 15.30 7.04 11.22
CA ALA A 222 14.33 8.10 11.51
C ALA A 222 14.01 8.16 13.01
N LYS A 223 13.77 7.00 13.64
CA LYS A 223 13.51 6.90 15.08
C LYS A 223 14.69 7.41 15.92
N ARG A 224 15.92 6.99 15.59
CA ARG A 224 17.15 7.48 16.24
C ARG A 224 17.31 9.00 16.11
N THR A 225 16.90 9.57 14.98
CA THR A 225 16.95 11.02 14.77
C THR A 225 15.95 11.77 15.65
N VAL A 226 14.71 11.27 15.76
CA VAL A 226 13.69 11.83 16.66
C VAL A 226 14.12 11.71 18.13
N GLU A 227 14.71 10.58 18.53
CA GLU A 227 15.23 10.38 19.89
C GLU A 227 16.37 11.38 20.22
N ARG A 228 17.28 11.65 19.27
CA ARG A 228 18.32 12.68 19.42
C ARG A 228 17.72 14.07 19.60
N GLN A 229 16.72 14.45 18.80
CA GLN A 229 16.05 15.75 18.92
C GLN A 229 15.30 15.89 20.25
N ARG A 230 14.60 14.84 20.68
CA ARG A 230 13.92 14.81 21.98
C ARG A 230 14.93 14.98 23.12
N HIS A 231 16.07 14.32 23.05
CA HIS A 231 17.13 14.46 24.05
C HIS A 231 17.71 15.88 24.08
N GLN A 232 17.93 16.51 22.92
CA GLN A 232 18.38 17.91 22.84
C GLN A 232 17.35 18.88 23.44
N LEU A 233 16.06 18.69 23.15
CA LEU A 233 14.98 19.50 23.72
C LEU A 233 14.84 19.31 25.22
N ASP A 234 14.93 18.08 25.73
CA ASP A 234 14.89 17.81 27.18
C ASP A 234 16.09 18.46 27.89
N THR A 235 17.29 18.37 27.32
CA THR A 235 18.49 19.05 27.83
C THR A 235 18.32 20.57 27.83
N ALA A 236 17.87 21.16 26.72
CA ALA A 236 17.62 22.61 26.63
C ALA A 236 16.53 23.07 27.62
N TYR A 237 15.46 22.30 27.78
CA TYR A 237 14.39 22.57 28.74
C TYR A 237 14.90 22.54 30.19
N ARG A 238 15.68 21.51 30.57
CA ARG A 238 16.29 21.41 31.90
C ARG A 238 17.26 22.55 32.18
N MET A 239 18.09 22.93 31.19
CA MET A 239 18.99 24.09 31.31
C MET A 239 18.19 25.39 31.49
N GLY A 240 17.18 25.62 30.65
CA GLY A 240 16.28 26.77 30.78
C GLY A 240 15.60 26.83 32.14
N HIS A 241 15.09 25.70 32.64
CA HIS A 241 14.46 25.62 33.96
C HIS A 241 15.46 25.94 35.11
N GLN A 242 16.71 25.50 35.02
CA GLN A 242 17.75 25.84 36.01
C GLN A 242 18.10 27.33 35.98
N ILE A 243 18.21 27.92 34.79
CA ILE A 243 18.47 29.36 34.60
C ILE A 243 17.31 30.19 35.16
N TRP A 244 16.06 29.84 34.83
CA TRP A 244 14.87 30.53 35.33
C TRP A 244 14.70 30.46 36.85
N ARG A 245 15.19 29.41 37.52
CA ARG A 245 15.19 29.31 38.98
C ARG A 245 16.22 30.24 39.63
N ALA A 246 17.26 30.69 38.92
CA ALA A 246 18.23 31.65 39.43
C ALA A 246 17.69 33.09 39.29
N ARG A 247 17.01 33.60 40.31
CA ARG A 247 16.34 34.92 40.30
C ARG A 247 17.24 36.16 40.48
N THR A 248 18.56 36.01 40.58
CA THR A 248 19.48 37.16 40.74
C THR A 248 20.62 37.15 39.72
N PRO A 249 21.01 38.33 39.15
CA PRO A 249 22.01 38.42 38.07
C PRO A 249 23.35 37.76 38.42
N GLU A 250 23.79 37.86 39.67
CA GLU A 250 25.06 37.27 40.14
C GLU A 250 25.00 35.74 40.21
N ARG A 251 23.80 35.15 40.28
CA ARG A 251 23.58 33.70 40.36
C ARG A 251 23.28 33.05 39.01
N VAL A 252 22.86 33.84 38.02
CA VAL A 252 22.56 33.35 36.66
C VAL A 252 23.81 32.81 35.99
N GLY A 253 24.95 33.52 36.06
CA GLY A 253 26.21 33.04 35.48
C GLY A 253 26.66 31.68 36.04
N GLY A 254 26.61 31.52 37.37
CA GLY A 254 26.95 30.25 38.02
C GLY A 254 25.92 29.13 37.82
N ALA A 255 24.66 29.46 37.50
CA ALA A 255 23.63 28.49 37.13
C ALA A 255 23.77 28.02 35.67
N VAL A 256 24.18 28.91 34.75
CA VAL A 256 24.48 28.58 33.35
C VAL A 256 25.69 27.63 33.28
N VAL A 257 26.78 27.94 34.00
CA VAL A 257 27.97 27.09 34.02
C VAL A 257 27.67 25.72 34.65
N ARG A 258 26.91 25.67 35.76
CA ARG A 258 26.46 24.39 36.33
C ARG A 258 25.53 23.61 35.40
N GLY A 259 24.60 24.26 34.73
CA GLY A 259 23.74 23.58 33.75
C GLY A 259 24.52 23.00 32.58
N LEU A 260 25.55 23.69 32.09
CA LEU A 260 26.44 23.19 31.05
C LEU A 260 27.27 21.98 31.49
N VAL A 261 27.73 21.96 32.74
CA VAL A 261 28.55 20.86 33.28
C VAL A 261 27.68 19.68 33.71
N ASP A 262 26.65 19.93 34.52
CA ASP A 262 25.86 18.89 35.20
C ASP A 262 24.80 18.27 34.30
N VAL A 263 24.24 19.04 33.36
CA VAL A 263 23.13 18.58 32.49
C VAL A 263 23.64 18.26 31.08
N ALA A 264 24.49 19.11 30.50
CA ALA A 264 25.01 18.90 29.14
C ALA A 264 26.35 18.14 29.08
N GLY A 265 26.97 17.84 30.23
CA GLY A 265 28.19 17.04 30.30
C GLY A 265 29.44 17.73 29.71
N VAL A 266 29.41 19.05 29.54
CA VAL A 266 30.51 19.81 28.94
C VAL A 266 31.69 19.86 29.89
N ARG A 267 32.78 19.15 29.56
CA ARG A 267 34.02 19.19 30.34
C ARG A 267 34.77 20.49 30.07
N GLY A 268 35.05 21.25 31.13
CA GLY A 268 35.93 22.43 31.08
C GLY A 268 35.25 23.80 31.09
N ALA A 269 33.93 23.89 31.31
CA ALA A 269 33.28 25.18 31.49
C ALA A 269 33.75 25.85 32.80
N ARG A 270 34.26 27.08 32.71
CA ARG A 270 34.64 27.93 33.86
C ARG A 270 34.06 29.32 33.64
N LEU A 271 33.71 29.99 34.75
CA LEU A 271 33.32 31.41 34.75
C LEU A 271 34.52 32.31 34.44
#